data_AF-A0A409YY87-F1
#
_entry.id   AF-A0A409YY87-F1
#
_cell.length_a   1.000
_cell.length_b   1.000
_cell.length_c   1.000
_cell.angle_alpha   90.00
_cell.angle_beta   90.00
_cell.angle_gamma   90.00
#
_symmetry.space_group_name_H-M   'P 1'
#
loop_
_entity.id
_entity.type
_entity.pdbx_description
1 polymer ?
#
loop_
_entity_poly.entity_id
_entity_poly.type
_entity_poly.pdbx_seq_one_letter_code
_entity_poly.pdbx_strand_id
1 'polypeptide(L)'
;MKFFTNIIAAAAVITSVSAWEFTGWADQNYSGDLVIYRSGNGLVNNLCVDIIQNDNRMSSFKWYRGTNIGCSMKLFDGHGCSGALIGSSTGNWNVAAISNVNNDRVSSLWVDCL
;
A
#
# COMPACT_ATOMS: atom_id res chain seq x y z
N MET A 1 -40.22 22.94 34.73
CA MET A 1 -39.37 22.75 33.53
C MET A 1 -38.16 21.92 33.94
N LYS A 2 -38.01 20.71 33.40
CA LYS A 2 -36.84 19.84 33.67
C LYS A 2 -35.88 19.95 32.49
N PHE A 3 -34.66 20.41 32.74
CA PHE A 3 -33.59 20.47 31.75
C PHE A 3 -33.05 19.06 31.51
N PHE A 4 -33.17 18.58 30.28
CA PHE A 4 -32.49 17.36 29.82
C PHE A 4 -31.09 17.75 29.36
N THR A 5 -30.09 17.50 30.20
CA THR A 5 -28.68 17.63 29.80
C THR A 5 -28.29 16.38 29.03
N ASN A 6 -28.30 16.46 27.70
CA ASN A 6 -27.75 15.42 26.84
C ASN A 6 -26.21 15.50 26.92
N ILE A 7 -25.58 14.55 27.60
CA ILE A 7 -24.14 14.34 27.50
C ILE A 7 -23.89 13.67 26.15
N ILE A 8 -23.44 14.45 25.16
CA ILE A 8 -22.91 13.90 23.91
C ILE A 8 -21.55 13.30 24.25
N ALA A 9 -21.51 11.97 24.44
CA ALA A 9 -20.26 11.23 24.47
C ALA A 9 -19.63 11.30 23.08
N ALA A 10 -18.58 12.12 22.93
CA ALA A 10 -17.77 12.12 21.74
C ALA A 10 -17.03 10.77 21.66
N ALA A 11 -17.46 9.89 20.76
CA ALA A 11 -16.71 8.69 20.43
C ALA A 11 -15.40 9.14 19.77
N ALA A 12 -14.30 9.02 20.50
CA ALA A 12 -12.97 9.15 19.92
C ALA A 12 -12.81 8.02 18.90
N VAL A 13 -12.91 8.34 17.62
CA VAL A 13 -12.49 7.45 16.55
C VAL A 13 -10.97 7.34 16.66
N ILE A 14 -10.48 6.30 17.34
CA ILE A 14 -9.08 5.93 17.30
C ILE A 14 -8.84 5.44 15.87
N THR A 15 -8.42 6.34 14.99
CA THR A 15 -7.96 5.96 13.66
C THR A 15 -6.67 5.15 13.88
N SER A 16 -6.71 3.85 13.60
CA SER A 16 -5.50 3.05 13.57
C SER A 16 -4.62 3.61 12.46
N VAL A 17 -3.55 4.31 12.83
CA VAL A 17 -2.56 4.81 11.86
C VAL A 17 -1.86 3.58 11.30
N SER A 18 -2.00 3.29 10.00
CA SER A 18 -1.30 2.14 9.42
C SER A 18 0.21 2.36 9.52
N ALA A 19 0.94 1.30 9.86
CA ALA A 19 2.39 1.29 9.82
C ALA A 19 2.90 1.34 8.37
N TRP A 20 2.08 0.89 7.44
CA TRP A 20 2.32 1.03 6.02
C TRP A 20 1.05 0.94 5.19
N GLU A 21 1.10 1.52 4.01
CA GLU A 21 0.04 1.45 3.01
C GLU A 21 0.63 1.40 1.60
N PHE A 22 0.10 0.52 0.77
CA PHE A 22 0.37 0.44 -0.65
C PHE A 22 -0.91 0.55 -1.45
N THR A 23 -0.91 1.46 -2.42
CA THR A 23 -1.99 1.61 -3.39
C THR A 23 -1.43 1.64 -4.80
N GLY A 24 -1.97 0.82 -5.69
CA GLY A 24 -1.59 0.75 -7.09
C GLY A 24 -2.78 0.98 -8.01
N TRP A 25 -2.57 1.70 -9.11
CA TRP A 25 -3.61 2.07 -10.07
C TRP A 25 -3.26 1.63 -11.50
N ALA A 26 -4.32 1.43 -12.29
CA ALA A 26 -4.21 0.95 -13.65
C ALA A 26 -3.59 1.99 -14.60
N ASP A 27 -3.87 3.28 -14.37
CA ASP A 27 -3.36 4.37 -15.19
C ASP A 27 -2.26 5.15 -14.47
N GLN A 28 -1.60 6.03 -15.22
CA GLN A 28 -0.62 6.99 -14.66
C GLN A 28 -1.32 8.05 -13.79
N ASN A 29 -0.54 8.77 -13.01
CA ASN A 29 -0.95 9.86 -12.13
C ASN A 29 -1.98 9.48 -11.07
N TYR A 30 -1.93 8.23 -10.59
CA TYR A 30 -2.80 7.70 -9.53
C TYR A 30 -4.28 7.71 -9.92
N SER A 31 -4.59 7.40 -11.19
CA SER A 31 -5.95 7.38 -11.72
C SER A 31 -6.34 6.04 -12.33
N GLY A 32 -7.60 5.91 -12.73
CA GLY A 32 -8.15 4.68 -13.30
C GLY A 32 -8.54 3.66 -12.22
N ASP A 33 -8.71 2.42 -12.65
CA ASP A 33 -9.13 1.33 -11.77
C ASP A 33 -8.07 1.04 -10.70
N LEU A 34 -8.54 0.68 -9.50
CA LEU A 34 -7.67 0.21 -8.43
C LEU A 34 -7.14 -1.18 -8.78
N VAL A 35 -5.82 -1.30 -8.93
CA VAL A 35 -5.14 -2.59 -9.15
C VAL A 35 -5.02 -3.33 -7.83
N ILE A 36 -4.53 -2.63 -6.80
CA ILE A 36 -4.35 -3.19 -5.45
C ILE A 36 -4.38 -2.09 -4.40
N TYR A 37 -4.97 -2.41 -3.26
CA TYR A 37 -4.82 -1.66 -2.01
C TYR A 37 -4.49 -2.63 -0.88
N ARG A 38 -3.44 -2.33 -0.11
CA ARG A 38 -3.03 -3.09 1.09
C ARG A 38 -2.50 -2.15 2.15
N SER A 39 -2.75 -2.47 3.41
CA SER A 39 -2.17 -1.76 4.54
C SER A 39 -1.95 -2.73 5.71
N GLY A 40 -1.08 -2.33 6.64
CA GLY A 40 -0.79 -3.09 7.84
C GLY A 40 -0.49 -2.19 9.02
N ASN A 41 -0.79 -2.65 10.23
CA ASN A 41 -0.76 -1.85 11.47
C ASN A 41 0.45 -2.15 12.38
N GLY A 42 1.47 -2.86 11.92
CA GLY A 42 2.55 -3.29 12.82
C GLY A 42 3.70 -4.02 12.15
N LEU A 43 4.38 -4.83 12.98
CA LEU A 43 5.46 -5.72 12.56
C LEU A 43 4.92 -6.78 11.60
N VAL A 44 5.59 -6.92 10.47
CA VAL A 44 5.25 -7.85 9.42
C VAL A 44 6.57 -8.43 8.95
N ASN A 45 6.74 -9.74 9.05
CA ASN A 45 7.99 -10.40 8.66
C ASN A 45 7.79 -11.08 7.30
N ASN A 46 8.44 -10.55 6.26
CA ASN A 46 8.43 -11.13 4.92
C ASN A 46 7.03 -11.40 4.32
N LEU A 47 6.07 -10.48 4.48
CA LEU A 47 4.76 -10.64 3.86
C LEU A 47 4.89 -10.54 2.35
N CYS A 48 4.37 -11.55 1.65
CA CYS A 48 4.19 -11.51 0.20
C CYS A 48 2.70 -11.42 -0.15
N VAL A 49 2.36 -10.54 -1.09
CA VAL A 49 0.99 -10.33 -1.58
C VAL A 49 0.99 -10.39 -3.10
N ASP A 50 0.21 -11.32 -3.65
CA ASP A 50 -0.02 -11.41 -5.09
C ASP A 50 -1.11 -10.44 -5.57
N ILE A 51 -0.91 -9.92 -6.78
CA ILE A 51 -1.93 -9.23 -7.57
C ILE A 51 -2.53 -10.26 -8.51
N ILE A 52 -3.77 -10.71 -8.25
CA ILE A 52 -4.41 -11.79 -9.02
C ILE A 52 -5.39 -11.24 -10.06
N GLN A 53 -6.33 -10.37 -9.65
CA GLN A 53 -7.43 -9.94 -10.52
C GLN A 53 -7.05 -8.85 -11.52
N ASN A 54 -5.99 -8.09 -11.23
CA ASN A 54 -5.49 -6.99 -12.06
C ASN A 54 -3.98 -7.13 -12.27
N ASP A 55 -3.53 -8.38 -12.38
CA ASP A 55 -2.13 -8.69 -12.64
C ASP A 55 -1.64 -7.98 -13.90
N ASN A 56 -0.39 -7.50 -13.89
CA ASN A 56 0.23 -6.87 -15.04
C ASN A 56 -0.58 -5.69 -15.62
N ARG A 57 -1.18 -4.88 -14.75
CA ARG A 57 -1.93 -3.65 -15.13
C ARG A 57 -1.50 -2.39 -14.41
N MET A 58 -0.53 -2.47 -13.49
CA MET A 58 -0.17 -1.31 -12.67
C MET A 58 0.70 -0.33 -13.44
N SER A 59 0.27 0.93 -13.51
CA SER A 59 0.99 2.02 -14.16
C SER A 59 1.40 3.17 -13.23
N SER A 60 0.82 3.24 -12.02
CA SER A 60 1.25 4.16 -10.97
C SER A 60 0.98 3.59 -9.58
N PHE A 61 1.72 4.04 -8.56
CA PHE A 61 1.51 3.59 -7.20
C PHE A 61 2.00 4.58 -6.15
N LYS A 62 1.48 4.42 -4.93
CA LYS A 62 1.95 5.07 -3.72
C LYS A 62 2.28 4.01 -2.69
N TRP A 63 3.48 4.12 -2.14
CA TRP A 63 3.92 3.44 -0.94
C TRP A 63 4.12 4.47 0.15
N TYR A 64 3.32 4.34 1.19
CA TYR A 64 3.48 5.09 2.42
C TYR A 64 4.05 4.17 3.50
N ARG A 65 5.21 4.57 4.02
CA ARG A 65 5.83 4.03 5.21
C ARG A 65 5.43 4.92 6.39
N GLY A 66 4.78 4.33 7.39
CA GLY A 66 4.49 4.98 8.65
C GLY A 66 5.76 5.47 9.35
N THR A 67 5.60 6.43 10.26
CA THR A 67 6.73 7.10 10.93
C THR A 67 7.34 6.29 12.07
N ASN A 68 6.60 5.33 12.62
CA ASN A 68 6.94 4.68 13.89
C ASN A 68 7.53 3.27 13.73
N ILE A 69 7.50 2.69 12.53
CA ILE A 69 8.01 1.35 12.22
C ILE A 69 8.78 1.41 10.91
N GLY A 70 9.97 0.79 10.87
CA GLY A 70 10.83 0.76 9.70
C GLY A 70 10.36 -0.26 8.68
N CYS A 71 9.38 0.10 7.85
CA CYS A 71 8.93 -0.79 6.78
C CYS A 71 9.75 -0.61 5.50
N SER A 72 10.03 -1.74 4.85
CA SER A 72 10.61 -1.84 3.53
C SER A 72 9.65 -2.57 2.59
N MET A 73 9.75 -2.22 1.31
CA MET A 73 8.90 -2.74 0.24
C MET A 73 9.76 -3.18 -0.94
N LYS A 74 9.33 -4.25 -1.62
CA LYS A 74 9.85 -4.68 -2.93
C LYS A 74 8.69 -5.05 -3.86
N LEU A 75 8.81 -4.71 -5.13
CA LEU A 75 7.88 -5.10 -6.19
C LEU A 75 8.55 -6.09 -7.14
N PHE A 76 7.82 -7.13 -7.54
CA PHE A 76 8.33 -8.19 -8.39
C PHE A 76 7.43 -8.40 -9.62
N ASP A 77 8.02 -8.91 -10.70
CA ASP A 77 7.32 -9.26 -11.93
C ASP A 77 6.78 -10.70 -11.99
N GLY A 78 7.00 -11.48 -10.93
CA GLY A 78 6.42 -12.80 -10.74
C GLY A 78 5.51 -12.86 -9.52
N HIS A 79 4.61 -13.83 -9.49
CA HIS A 79 3.82 -14.16 -8.30
C HIS A 79 4.68 -14.79 -7.20
N GLY A 80 4.19 -14.77 -5.96
CA GLY A 80 4.88 -15.30 -4.80
C GLY A 80 6.19 -14.58 -4.47
N CYS A 81 6.31 -13.30 -4.83
CA CYS A 81 7.53 -12.51 -4.64
C CYS A 81 8.76 -13.15 -5.29
N SER A 82 8.53 -13.73 -6.47
CA SER A 82 9.54 -14.37 -7.31
C SER A 82 9.79 -13.56 -8.59
N GLY A 83 10.71 -14.01 -9.44
CA GLY A 83 11.04 -13.32 -10.68
C GLY A 83 12.01 -12.15 -10.48
N ALA A 84 11.97 -11.18 -11.40
CA ALA A 84 12.83 -10.03 -11.38
C ALA A 84 12.30 -8.96 -10.39
N LEU A 85 13.24 -8.34 -9.68
CA LEU A 85 12.95 -7.17 -8.85
C LEU A 85 12.69 -5.95 -9.74
N ILE A 86 11.47 -5.42 -9.70
CA ILE A 86 11.10 -4.20 -10.40
C ILE A 86 11.62 -2.96 -9.66
N GLY A 87 11.57 -3.00 -8.32
CA GLY A 87 12.15 -1.95 -7.50
C GLY A 87 11.84 -2.15 -6.02
N SER A 88 12.47 -1.32 -5.18
CA SER A 88 12.37 -1.43 -3.73
C SER A 88 12.53 -0.07 -3.08
N SER A 89 11.91 0.10 -1.91
CA SER A 89 12.09 1.30 -1.09
C SER A 89 12.08 0.96 0.39
N THR A 90 12.87 1.69 1.16
CA THR A 90 12.83 1.70 2.63
C THR A 90 12.15 2.96 3.18
N GLY A 91 11.71 3.88 2.32
CA GLY A 91 10.98 5.12 2.68
C GLY A 91 9.72 5.29 1.83
N ASN A 92 8.99 6.40 2.01
CA ASN A 92 7.85 6.71 1.15
C ASN A 92 8.26 6.73 -0.31
N TRP A 93 7.46 6.11 -1.18
CA TRP A 93 7.77 6.00 -2.59
C TRP A 93 6.50 6.17 -3.43
N ASN A 94 6.41 7.32 -4.09
CA ASN A 94 5.25 7.70 -4.88
C ASN A 94 5.67 7.82 -6.34
N VAL A 95 5.14 6.94 -7.18
CA VAL A 95 5.48 6.84 -8.60
C VAL A 95 4.24 7.18 -9.41
N ALA A 96 4.21 8.42 -9.93
CA ALA A 96 3.11 8.89 -10.77
C ALA A 96 3.09 8.19 -12.14
N ALA A 97 4.23 7.73 -12.65
CA ALA A 97 4.29 6.93 -13.85
C ALA A 97 5.42 5.91 -13.72
N ILE A 98 5.10 4.63 -13.80
CA ILE A 98 6.12 3.58 -13.86
C ILE A 98 6.84 3.71 -15.20
N SER A 99 8.16 3.49 -15.19
CA SER A 99 8.96 3.54 -16.43
C SER A 99 8.43 2.54 -17.47
N ASN A 100 8.52 2.88 -18.76
CA ASN A 100 8.04 2.03 -19.86
C ASN A 100 8.55 0.57 -19.81
N VAL A 101 9.74 0.32 -19.25
CA VAL A 101 10.33 -1.03 -19.14
C VAL A 101 9.61 -1.90 -18.09
N ASN A 102 9.00 -1.27 -17.08
CA ASN A 102 8.40 -1.91 -15.91
C ASN A 102 6.89 -1.68 -15.80
N ASN A 103 6.30 -0.87 -16.68
CA ASN A 103 4.86 -0.62 -16.71
C ASN A 103 4.12 -1.93 -16.95
N ASP A 104 3.00 -2.14 -16.26
CA ASP A 104 2.15 -3.33 -16.46
C ASP A 104 2.88 -4.66 -16.24
N ARG A 105 3.92 -4.67 -15.40
CA ARG A 105 4.70 -5.89 -15.10
C ARG A 105 4.65 -6.36 -13.66
N VAL A 106 4.10 -5.54 -12.75
CA VAL A 106 4.10 -5.91 -11.33
C VAL A 106 3.04 -6.97 -11.06
N SER A 107 3.46 -8.08 -10.47
CA SER A 107 2.61 -9.22 -10.13
C SER A 107 2.56 -9.55 -8.64
N SER A 108 3.55 -9.10 -7.87
CA SER A 108 3.53 -9.24 -6.42
C SER A 108 4.29 -8.16 -5.66
N LEU A 109 3.91 -8.03 -4.41
CA LEU A 109 4.43 -7.09 -3.44
C LEU A 109 5.00 -7.84 -2.24
N TRP A 110 6.23 -7.53 -1.85
CA TRP A 110 6.82 -7.95 -0.59
C TRP A 110 6.92 -6.77 0.39
N VAL A 111 6.57 -6.99 1.65
CA VAL A 111 6.67 -6.01 2.74
C VAL A 111 7.33 -6.64 3.97
N ASP A 112 8.26 -5.91 4.57
CA ASP A 112 8.91 -6.29 5.82
C ASP A 112 9.05 -5.07 6.73
N CYS A 113 8.56 -5.20 7.96
CA CYS A 113 8.45 -4.16 8.98
C CYS A 113 9.02 -4.69 10.28
N LEU A 114 10.17 -4.15 10.68
CA LEU A 114 10.91 -4.49 11.89
C LEU A 114 10.94 -3.32 12.87
#